data_AF-A0A0S4THG0-F1
#
_entry.id   AF-A0A0S4THG0-F1
#
_cell.length_a   1.000
_cell.length_b   1.000
_cell.length_c   1.000
_cell.angle_alpha   90.00
_cell.angle_beta   90.00
_cell.angle_gamma   90.00
#
_symmetry.space_group_name_H-M   'P 1'
#
loop_
_entity.id
_entity.type
_entity.pdbx_description
1 polymer ?
#
loop_
_entity_poly.entity_id
_entity_poly.type
_entity_poly.pdbx_seq_one_letter_code
_entity_poly.pdbx_strand_id
1 'polypeptide(L)'
;MKNLNGNNICNFEENAETTKIETNDFKDYQFQTTYYGNSVAKFNASKKRTYFPIVLVSGIAYIATQILNKGVFSLSTWLRVIPILMIFLIYYRKVRVRRQSILIFYGIGVQLETEYLFGRSCSFIETTKIISAVIYDKMTYMELSPCIGLIIKDEKSLVVPFSDFKIPTKKNIIIYNALKMI
;
A
#
# COMPACT_ATOMS: atom_id res chain seq x y z
N MET A 1 -28.16 41.11 -46.54
CA MET A 1 -27.18 40.33 -47.33
C MET A 1 -26.45 39.40 -46.38
N LYS A 2 -26.55 38.09 -46.66
CA LYS A 2 -25.80 36.99 -46.02
C LYS A 2 -24.32 37.15 -46.33
N ASN A 3 -23.45 36.91 -45.35
CA ASN A 3 -22.18 36.25 -45.63
C ASN A 3 -21.78 35.33 -44.46
N LEU A 4 -21.47 34.09 -44.81
CA LEU A 4 -21.08 32.98 -43.94
C LEU A 4 -19.55 32.98 -43.83
N ASN A 5 -19.03 32.83 -42.62
CA ASN A 5 -17.75 32.19 -42.32
C ASN A 5 -17.79 31.88 -40.82
N GLY A 6 -18.00 30.64 -40.40
CA GLY A 6 -17.09 29.54 -40.66
C GLY A 6 -16.06 29.53 -39.55
N ASN A 7 -16.35 28.79 -38.47
CA ASN A 7 -15.39 27.98 -37.74
C ASN A 7 -16.12 27.13 -36.70
N ASN A 8 -16.31 25.87 -37.09
CA ASN A 8 -16.51 24.76 -36.18
C ASN A 8 -15.37 24.78 -35.16
N ILE A 9 -15.65 25.21 -33.95
CA ILE A 9 -14.85 24.84 -32.79
C ILE A 9 -15.77 23.96 -31.99
N CYS A 10 -15.49 22.66 -32.08
CA CYS A 10 -16.11 21.63 -31.29
C CYS A 10 -16.14 22.11 -29.84
N ASN A 11 -17.34 22.39 -29.33
CA ASN A 11 -17.61 22.35 -27.91
C ASN A 11 -17.47 20.87 -27.50
N PHE A 12 -16.23 20.41 -27.38
CA PHE A 12 -15.92 19.42 -26.37
C PHE A 12 -16.10 20.16 -25.06
N GLU A 13 -17.29 20.02 -24.48
CA GLU A 13 -17.41 20.07 -23.02
C GLU A 13 -16.31 19.14 -22.50
N GLU A 14 -15.22 19.75 -22.07
CA GLU A 14 -14.24 19.17 -21.18
C GLU A 14 -15.01 18.88 -19.89
N ASN A 15 -15.75 17.77 -19.91
CA ASN A 15 -16.35 17.18 -18.73
C ASN A 15 -15.18 16.84 -17.83
N ALA A 16 -14.92 17.75 -16.90
CA ALA A 16 -14.11 17.54 -15.73
C ALA A 16 -14.67 16.32 -15.00
N GLU A 17 -14.21 15.12 -15.37
CA GLU A 17 -14.55 13.86 -14.75
C GLU A 17 -14.13 13.96 -13.28
N THR A 18 -15.13 14.22 -12.43
CA THR A 18 -14.97 14.59 -11.03
C THR A 18 -14.10 13.58 -10.28
N THR A 19 -12.86 13.95 -10.00
CA THR A 19 -11.98 13.14 -9.16
C THR A 19 -12.49 13.21 -7.72
N LYS A 20 -13.18 12.16 -7.25
CA LYS A 20 -13.71 12.11 -5.88
C LYS A 20 -12.65 11.48 -4.97
N ILE A 21 -12.12 12.28 -4.05
CA ILE A 21 -11.13 11.86 -3.06
C ILE A 21 -11.80 11.80 -1.70
N GLU A 22 -11.91 10.61 -1.11
CA GLU A 22 -12.39 10.42 0.25
C GLU A 22 -11.22 9.96 1.14
N THR A 23 -10.87 10.75 2.14
CA THR A 23 -9.80 10.38 3.09
C THR A 23 -10.43 10.07 4.44
N ASN A 24 -10.17 8.87 4.94
CA ASN A 24 -10.60 8.42 6.25
C ASN A 24 -9.38 8.21 7.13
N ASP A 25 -9.33 8.94 8.24
CA ASP A 25 -8.28 8.83 9.23
C ASP A 25 -8.63 7.74 10.25
N PHE A 26 -7.80 6.68 10.30
CA PHE A 26 -7.84 5.69 11.37
C PHE A 26 -6.71 5.97 12.38
N LYS A 27 -6.77 5.30 13.54
CA LYS A 27 -5.82 5.50 14.64
C LYS A 27 -4.37 5.32 14.18
N ASP A 28 -4.12 4.28 13.38
CA ASP A 28 -2.75 3.86 13.01
C ASP A 28 -2.38 4.15 11.54
N TYR A 29 -3.36 4.46 10.69
CA TYR A 29 -3.17 4.65 9.25
C TYR A 29 -4.24 5.56 8.65
N GLN A 30 -3.97 6.06 7.44
CA GLN A 30 -4.92 6.84 6.63
C GLN A 30 -5.38 5.99 5.45
N PHE A 31 -6.68 5.98 5.19
CA PHE A 31 -7.26 5.29 4.05
C PHE A 31 -7.84 6.30 3.08
N GLN A 32 -7.29 6.37 1.88
CA GLN A 32 -7.71 7.27 0.82
C GLN A 32 -8.33 6.46 -0.31
N THR A 33 -9.55 6.83 -0.71
CA THR A 33 -10.17 6.36 -1.94
C THR A 33 -10.14 7.48 -2.96
N THR A 34 -9.84 7.14 -4.22
CA THR A 34 -9.77 8.09 -5.32
C THR A 34 -10.41 7.44 -6.53
N TYR A 35 -11.49 8.03 -7.02
CA TYR A 35 -12.13 7.63 -8.28
C TYR A 35 -11.68 8.59 -9.37
N TYR A 36 -11.13 8.06 -10.45
CA TYR A 36 -10.82 8.81 -11.67
C TYR A 36 -11.90 8.51 -12.69
N GLY A 37 -12.90 9.39 -12.75
CA GLY A 37 -14.09 9.18 -13.59
C GLY A 37 -14.80 7.85 -13.31
N ASN A 38 -15.28 7.20 -14.37
CA ASN A 38 -15.90 5.87 -14.32
C ASN A 38 -14.94 4.73 -14.72
N SER A 39 -13.66 5.03 -14.95
CA SER A 39 -12.70 4.10 -15.57
C SER A 39 -11.68 3.51 -14.59
N VAL A 40 -11.35 4.22 -13.50
CA VAL A 40 -10.34 3.76 -12.54
C VAL A 40 -10.74 4.07 -11.09
N ALA A 41 -10.60 3.07 -10.22
CA ALA A 41 -10.75 3.22 -8.77
C ALA A 41 -9.43 2.90 -8.06
N LYS A 42 -8.92 3.84 -7.25
CA LYS A 42 -7.71 3.68 -6.46
C LYS A 42 -8.04 3.69 -4.97
N PHE A 43 -7.59 2.66 -4.26
CA PHE A 43 -7.70 2.56 -2.81
C PHE A 43 -6.30 2.49 -2.22
N ASN A 44 -6.04 3.30 -1.19
CA ASN A 44 -4.72 3.48 -0.64
C ASN A 44 -4.78 3.47 0.89
N ALA A 45 -4.02 2.59 1.52
CA ALA A 45 -3.81 2.55 2.96
C ALA A 45 -2.35 2.94 3.26
N SER A 46 -2.15 4.00 4.04
CA SER A 46 -0.82 4.52 4.39
C SER A 46 -0.66 4.64 5.91
N LYS A 47 0.38 4.03 6.47
CA LYS A 47 0.66 4.07 7.91
C LYS A 47 1.06 5.48 8.34
N LYS A 48 0.55 5.96 9.48
CA LYS A 48 0.96 7.25 10.04
C LYS A 48 2.44 7.20 10.40
N ARG A 49 3.18 8.27 10.08
CA ARG A 49 4.61 8.38 10.37
C ARG A 49 4.84 8.23 11.88
N THR A 50 5.51 7.16 12.27
CA THR A 50 5.96 6.97 13.66
C THR A 50 7.40 7.43 13.80
N TYR A 51 7.72 8.18 14.85
CA TYR A 51 9.08 8.66 15.17
C TYR A 51 10.03 7.58 15.71
N PHE A 52 9.52 6.36 15.87
CA PHE A 52 10.28 5.21 16.40
C PHE A 52 11.67 4.96 15.76
N PRO A 53 11.87 5.00 14.42
CA PRO A 53 13.20 4.75 13.86
C PRO A 53 14.22 5.83 14.25
N ILE A 54 13.78 7.06 14.49
CA ILE A 54 14.66 8.15 14.93
C ILE A 54 15.14 7.89 16.36
N VAL A 55 14.24 7.43 17.23
CA VAL A 55 14.58 7.05 18.62
C VAL A 55 15.55 5.87 18.64
N LEU A 56 15.35 4.89 17.76
CA LEU A 56 16.22 3.72 17.67
C LEU A 56 17.64 4.10 17.20
N VAL A 57 17.75 4.94 16.17
CA VAL A 57 19.05 5.44 15.67
C VAL A 57 19.75 6.29 16.73
N SER A 58 19.02 7.16 17.43
CA SER A 58 19.55 7.95 18.55
C SER A 58 20.07 7.06 19.69
N GLY A 59 19.33 6.02 20.06
CA GLY A 59 19.75 5.04 21.07
C GLY A 59 21.02 4.27 20.67
N ILE A 60 21.10 3.83 19.41
CA ILE A 60 22.31 3.16 18.89
C ILE A 60 23.51 4.11 18.90
N ALA A 61 23.32 5.36 18.47
CA ALA A 61 24.38 6.37 18.48
C ALA A 61 24.88 6.67 19.91
N TYR A 62 23.96 6.78 20.87
CA TYR A 62 24.31 6.99 22.28
C TYR A 62 25.07 5.80 22.89
N ILE A 63 24.67 4.57 22.57
CA ILE A 63 25.40 3.38 23.00
C ILE A 63 26.79 3.34 22.34
N ALA A 64 26.89 3.68 21.05
CA ALA A 64 28.16 3.72 20.34
C ALA A 64 29.13 4.76 20.93
N THR A 65 28.67 5.95 21.30
CA THR A 65 29.51 6.98 21.93
C THR A 65 29.98 6.57 23.33
N GLN A 66 29.11 5.93 24.12
CA GLN A 66 29.48 5.40 25.45
C GLN A 66 30.52 4.27 25.36
N ILE A 67 30.44 3.43 24.32
CA ILE A 67 31.41 2.35 24.07
C ILE A 67 32.75 2.93 23.57
N LEU A 68 32.71 3.96 22.72
CA LEU A 68 33.92 4.66 22.25
C LEU A 68 34.69 5.28 23.42
N ASN A 69 33.99 5.89 24.37
CA ASN A 69 34.59 6.53 25.54
C ASN A 69 35.18 5.54 26.56
N LYS A 70 34.63 4.32 26.67
CA LYS A 70 35.10 3.31 27.64
C LYS A 70 36.19 2.39 27.10
N GLY A 71 36.59 2.52 25.83
CA GLY A 71 37.75 1.82 25.27
C GLY A 71 37.66 0.30 25.23
N VAL A 72 36.46 -0.29 25.30
CA VAL A 72 36.25 -1.75 25.30
C VAL A 72 36.26 -2.29 23.87
N PHE A 73 37.43 -2.25 23.22
CA PHE A 73 37.63 -2.67 21.84
C PHE A 73 38.26 -4.06 21.76
N SER A 74 37.44 -5.09 21.55
CA SER A 74 37.92 -6.35 20.99
C SER A 74 37.39 -6.48 19.56
N LEU A 75 38.29 -6.67 18.58
CA LEU A 75 37.93 -6.90 17.18
C LEU A 75 36.92 -8.05 17.00
N SER A 76 36.98 -9.03 17.92
CA SER A 76 36.11 -10.21 17.98
C SER A 76 34.64 -9.87 18.24
N THR A 77 34.34 -8.88 19.08
CA THR A 77 32.95 -8.48 19.36
C THR A 77 32.31 -7.76 18.18
N TRP A 78 33.08 -6.95 17.43
CA TRP A 78 32.58 -6.25 16.24
C TRP A 78 32.18 -7.20 15.11
N LEU A 79 32.99 -8.24 14.86
CA LEU A 79 32.67 -9.25 13.84
C LEU A 79 31.37 -10.00 14.12
N ARG A 80 30.92 -10.06 15.38
CA ARG A 80 29.66 -10.73 15.77
C ARG A 80 28.47 -9.77 15.75
N VAL A 81 28.65 -8.51 16.16
CA VAL A 81 27.55 -7.55 16.27
C VAL A 81 27.13 -7.01 14.90
N ILE A 82 28.06 -6.74 13.99
CA ILE A 82 27.74 -6.24 12.63
C ILE A 82 26.76 -7.15 11.87
N PRO A 83 27.02 -8.47 11.72
CA PRO A 83 26.11 -9.33 10.96
C PRO A 83 24.74 -9.47 11.63
N ILE A 84 24.68 -9.52 12.97
CA ILE A 84 23.42 -9.56 13.73
C ILE A 84 22.61 -8.28 13.48
N LEU A 85 23.26 -7.11 13.57
CA LEU A 85 22.63 -5.83 13.27
C LEU A 85 22.18 -5.76 11.81
N MET A 86 22.97 -6.28 10.88
CA MET A 86 22.64 -6.25 9.45
C MET A 86 21.44 -7.15 9.13
N ILE A 87 21.38 -8.36 9.70
CA ILE A 87 20.23 -9.26 9.60
C ILE A 87 19.00 -8.62 10.22
N PHE A 88 19.15 -8.01 11.40
CA PHE A 88 18.07 -7.29 12.08
C PHE A 88 17.56 -6.14 11.20
N LEU A 89 18.43 -5.32 10.62
CA LEU A 89 18.05 -4.24 9.70
C LEU A 89 17.34 -4.76 8.43
N ILE A 90 17.81 -5.85 7.83
CA ILE A 90 17.15 -6.49 6.68
C ILE A 90 15.75 -7.00 7.07
N TYR A 91 15.63 -7.67 8.22
CA TYR A 91 14.36 -8.17 8.72
C TYR A 91 13.39 -7.01 8.99
N TYR A 92 13.84 -5.97 9.70
CA TYR A 92 13.04 -4.78 9.98
C TYR A 92 12.63 -4.02 8.70
N ARG A 93 13.49 -4.02 7.67
CA ARG A 93 13.20 -3.43 6.36
C ARG A 93 12.02 -4.13 5.67
N LYS A 94 11.98 -5.46 5.68
CA LYS A 94 10.91 -6.24 5.04
C LYS A 94 9.61 -6.21 5.84
N VAL A 95 9.68 -6.18 7.17
CA VAL A 95 8.50 -6.26 8.04
C VAL A 95 7.70 -4.96 8.08
N ARG A 96 8.29 -3.80 7.78
CA ARG A 96 7.55 -2.52 7.79
C ARG A 96 7.03 -2.11 6.42
N VAL A 97 5.80 -2.54 6.14
CA VAL A 97 4.95 -1.96 5.10
C VAL A 97 4.56 -0.54 5.51
N ARG A 98 4.82 0.43 4.64
CA ARG A 98 4.43 1.85 4.81
C ARG A 98 3.09 2.13 4.15
N ARG A 99 2.89 1.60 2.95
CA ARG A 99 1.72 1.88 2.13
C ARG A 99 1.32 0.65 1.35
N GLN A 100 0.04 0.39 1.25
CA GLN A 100 -0.53 -0.57 0.31
C GLN A 100 -1.59 0.14 -0.50
N SER A 101 -1.58 -0.05 -1.80
CA SER A 101 -2.64 0.45 -2.66
C SER A 101 -3.03 -0.57 -3.72
N ILE A 102 -4.31 -0.56 -4.01
CA ILE A 102 -4.92 -1.32 -5.11
C ILE A 102 -5.50 -0.31 -6.08
N LEU A 103 -5.20 -0.48 -7.35
CA LEU A 103 -5.66 0.36 -8.43
C LEU A 103 -6.38 -0.54 -9.43
N ILE A 104 -7.67 -0.30 -9.55
CA ILE A 104 -8.60 -1.08 -10.36
C ILE A 104 -8.83 -0.33 -11.66
N PHE A 105 -8.46 -0.94 -12.77
CA PHE A 105 -8.80 -0.50 -14.11
C PHE A 105 -9.98 -1.35 -14.60
N TYR A 106 -11.16 -0.76 -14.71
CA TYR A 106 -12.35 -1.49 -15.16
C TYR A 106 -12.11 -2.06 -16.58
N GLY A 107 -12.31 -3.36 -16.75
CA GLY A 107 -12.10 -4.08 -18.02
C GLY A 107 -10.65 -4.40 -18.39
N ILE A 108 -9.64 -3.95 -17.64
CA ILE A 108 -8.22 -4.22 -17.93
C ILE A 108 -7.60 -5.13 -16.85
N GLY A 109 -7.72 -4.74 -15.59
CA GLY A 109 -7.15 -5.51 -14.49
C GLY A 109 -6.91 -4.69 -13.23
N VAL A 110 -6.14 -5.29 -12.33
CA VAL A 110 -5.88 -4.76 -10.99
C VAL A 110 -4.38 -4.65 -10.78
N GLN A 111 -3.92 -3.45 -10.41
CA GLN A 111 -2.56 -3.19 -10.00
C GLN A 111 -2.46 -3.13 -8.47
N LEU A 112 -1.56 -3.92 -7.92
CA LEU A 112 -1.22 -3.95 -6.51
C LEU A 112 0.14 -3.28 -6.30
N GLU A 113 0.18 -2.31 -5.41
CA GLU A 113 1.39 -1.60 -5.04
C GLU A 113 1.58 -1.70 -3.53
N THR A 114 2.72 -2.24 -3.12
CA THR A 114 3.14 -2.27 -1.71
C THR A 114 4.44 -1.48 -1.57
N GLU A 115 4.41 -0.41 -0.81
CA GLU A 115 5.56 0.40 -0.45
C GLU A 115 6.09 -0.04 0.92
N TYR A 116 7.34 -0.46 0.97
CA TYR A 116 8.05 -0.79 2.18
C TYR A 116 8.84 0.43 2.67
N LEU A 117 9.38 0.38 3.89
CA LEU A 117 10.25 1.44 4.42
C LEU A 117 11.41 1.78 3.47
N PHE A 118 11.93 0.78 2.75
CA PHE A 118 12.98 0.95 1.75
C PHE A 118 12.71 0.04 0.53
N GLY A 119 11.85 0.50 -0.36
CA GLY A 119 11.56 -0.16 -1.63
C GLY A 119 10.08 -0.21 -1.95
N ARG A 120 9.74 -0.59 -3.17
CA ARG A 120 8.38 -0.69 -3.68
C ARG A 120 8.23 -1.97 -4.47
N SER A 121 7.12 -2.67 -4.27
CA SER A 121 6.71 -3.81 -5.07
C SER A 121 5.45 -3.44 -5.84
N CYS A 122 5.45 -3.67 -7.15
CA CYS A 122 4.29 -3.47 -8.03
C CYS A 122 4.00 -4.80 -8.71
N SER A 123 2.76 -5.25 -8.62
CA SER A 123 2.26 -6.41 -9.37
C SER A 123 1.00 -6.00 -10.13
N PHE A 124 0.88 -6.44 -11.38
CA PHE A 124 -0.31 -6.22 -12.20
C PHE A 124 -0.95 -7.55 -12.53
N ILE A 125 -2.27 -7.62 -12.33
CA ILE A 125 -3.06 -8.82 -12.56
C ILE A 125 -4.13 -8.46 -13.59
N GLU A 126 -4.09 -9.12 -14.74
CA GLU A 126 -5.08 -8.96 -15.80
C GLU A 126 -6.46 -9.49 -15.37
N THR A 127 -7.55 -8.86 -15.82
CA THR A 127 -8.92 -9.27 -15.50
C THR A 127 -9.21 -10.72 -15.86
N THR A 128 -8.67 -11.22 -16.97
CA THR A 128 -8.86 -12.61 -17.43
C THR A 128 -8.32 -13.66 -16.45
N LYS A 129 -7.38 -13.27 -15.59
CA LYS A 129 -6.83 -14.12 -14.54
C LYS A 129 -7.58 -13.98 -13.22
N ILE A 130 -8.43 -12.97 -13.03
CA ILE A 130 -9.19 -12.80 -11.79
C ILE A 130 -10.45 -13.64 -11.88
N ILE A 131 -10.57 -14.65 -11.03
CA ILE A 131 -11.76 -15.51 -10.95
C ILE A 131 -12.85 -14.80 -10.15
N SER A 132 -12.50 -14.32 -8.96
CA SER A 132 -13.42 -13.60 -8.09
C SER A 132 -12.68 -12.89 -6.95
N ALA A 133 -13.35 -11.93 -6.34
CA ALA A 133 -12.95 -11.35 -5.06
C ALA A 133 -13.74 -12.01 -3.92
N VAL A 134 -13.12 -12.16 -2.75
CA VAL A 134 -13.76 -12.71 -1.54
C VAL A 134 -13.40 -11.84 -0.36
N ILE A 135 -14.37 -11.57 0.51
CA ILE A 135 -14.13 -11.01 1.84
C ILE A 135 -14.08 -12.19 2.81
N TYR A 136 -13.01 -12.28 3.58
CA TYR A 136 -12.84 -13.33 4.58
C TYR A 136 -12.23 -12.72 5.84
N ASP A 137 -12.45 -13.39 6.98
CA ASP A 137 -11.83 -12.96 8.22
C ASP A 137 -10.43 -13.57 8.36
N LYS A 138 -9.43 -12.71 8.40
CA LYS A 138 -8.06 -13.08 8.73
C LYS A 138 -7.97 -13.22 10.25
N MET A 139 -7.67 -14.44 10.70
CA MET A 139 -7.36 -14.72 12.09
C MET A 139 -5.85 -14.64 12.31
N THR A 140 -5.42 -13.68 13.12
CA THR A 140 -4.07 -13.63 13.68
C THR A 140 -4.16 -14.06 15.15
N TYR A 141 -3.08 -14.56 15.74
CA TYR A 141 -3.03 -15.08 17.13
C TYR A 141 -3.75 -14.24 18.19
N MET A 142 -3.89 -12.93 17.99
CA MET A 142 -4.55 -12.01 18.92
C MET A 142 -5.84 -11.36 18.38
N GLU A 143 -6.10 -11.39 17.08
CA GLU A 143 -7.19 -10.59 16.50
C GLU A 143 -7.82 -11.26 15.26
N LEU A 144 -9.14 -11.10 15.16
CA LEU A 144 -9.92 -11.36 13.95
C LEU A 144 -10.12 -10.04 13.21
N SER A 145 -9.70 -9.97 11.94
CA SER A 145 -9.87 -8.79 11.10
C SER A 145 -10.40 -9.14 9.72
N PRO A 146 -11.43 -8.44 9.22
CA PRO A 146 -11.92 -8.67 7.86
C PRO A 146 -10.89 -8.20 6.85
N CYS A 147 -10.59 -9.07 5.88
CA CYS A 147 -9.67 -8.80 4.78
C CYS A 147 -10.37 -9.09 3.45
N ILE A 148 -9.90 -8.43 2.40
CA ILE A 148 -10.31 -8.74 1.03
C ILE A 148 -9.21 -9.52 0.33
N GLY A 149 -9.61 -10.48 -0.48
CA GLY A 149 -8.73 -11.35 -1.24
C GLY A 149 -9.17 -11.50 -2.68
N LEU A 150 -8.20 -11.67 -3.57
CA LEU A 150 -8.39 -11.94 -4.97
C LEU A 150 -8.02 -13.40 -5.25
N ILE A 151 -8.94 -14.12 -5.89
CA ILE A 151 -8.70 -15.47 -6.39
C ILE A 151 -8.21 -15.33 -7.82
N ILE A 152 -6.96 -15.73 -8.05
CA ILE A 152 -6.31 -15.65 -9.36
C ILE A 152 -6.25 -17.06 -9.97
N LYS A 153 -6.59 -17.17 -11.24
CA LYS A 153 -6.46 -18.36 -12.06
C LYS A 153 -4.98 -18.76 -12.11
N ASP A 154 -4.72 -20.05 -11.91
CA ASP A 154 -3.38 -20.65 -11.92
C ASP A 154 -2.47 -20.30 -10.72
N GLU A 155 -2.93 -19.47 -9.76
CA GLU A 155 -2.27 -19.32 -8.46
C GLU A 155 -2.98 -20.15 -7.37
N LYS A 156 -2.20 -20.91 -6.59
CA LYS A 156 -2.74 -21.67 -5.45
C LYS A 156 -2.98 -20.79 -4.22
N SER A 157 -2.42 -19.58 -4.20
CA SER A 157 -2.53 -18.63 -3.10
C SER A 157 -3.49 -17.51 -3.42
N LEU A 158 -4.24 -17.09 -2.41
CA LEU A 158 -5.12 -15.93 -2.47
C LEU A 158 -4.29 -14.64 -2.35
N VAL A 159 -4.46 -13.72 -3.28
CA VAL A 159 -3.72 -12.45 -3.28
C VAL A 159 -4.45 -11.42 -2.44
N VAL A 160 -3.78 -10.93 -1.40
CA VAL A 160 -4.36 -10.03 -0.40
C VAL A 160 -3.79 -8.61 -0.62
N PRO A 161 -4.56 -7.65 -1.16
CA PRO A 161 -4.09 -6.28 -1.40
C PRO A 161 -3.70 -5.52 -0.13
N PHE A 162 -4.39 -5.79 0.98
CA PHE A 162 -4.19 -5.10 2.27
C PHE A 162 -3.81 -6.11 3.35
N SER A 163 -2.68 -6.79 3.18
CA SER A 163 -2.22 -7.82 4.13
C SER A 163 -1.87 -7.27 5.52
N ASP A 164 -1.37 -6.04 5.56
CA ASP A 164 -0.77 -5.42 6.76
C ASP A 164 -1.64 -4.31 7.37
N PHE A 165 -2.75 -3.95 6.71
CA PHE A 165 -3.69 -2.94 7.19
C PHE A 165 -5.02 -3.59 7.59
N LYS A 166 -5.48 -3.27 8.80
CA LYS A 166 -6.80 -3.68 9.29
C LYS A 166 -7.89 -2.77 8.72
N ILE A 167 -8.38 -3.10 7.53
CA ILE A 167 -9.42 -2.32 6.86
C ILE A 167 -10.80 -2.66 7.47
N PRO A 168 -11.64 -1.66 7.85
CA PRO A 168 -12.98 -1.93 8.35
C PRO A 168 -13.87 -2.56 7.28
N THR A 169 -14.84 -3.37 7.72
CA THR A 169 -15.79 -4.07 6.83
C THR A 169 -16.48 -3.13 5.84
N LYS A 170 -16.88 -1.93 6.28
CA LYS A 170 -17.51 -0.93 5.40
C LYS A 170 -16.65 -0.59 4.18
N LYS A 171 -15.34 -0.44 4.35
CA LYS A 171 -14.41 -0.13 3.26
C LYS A 171 -14.08 -1.38 2.43
N ASN A 172 -13.97 -2.55 3.06
CA ASN A 172 -13.83 -3.82 2.32
C ASN A 172 -15.01 -4.10 1.38
N ILE A 173 -16.25 -3.79 1.80
CA ILE A 173 -17.45 -3.92 0.95
C ILE A 173 -17.35 -2.99 -0.28
N ILE A 174 -16.87 -1.75 -0.10
CA ILE A 174 -16.69 -0.82 -1.22
C ILE A 174 -15.66 -1.35 -2.22
N ILE A 175 -14.52 -1.86 -1.74
CA ILE A 175 -13.49 -2.45 -2.61
C ILE A 175 -14.05 -3.69 -3.31
N TYR A 176 -14.79 -4.55 -2.60
CA TYR A 176 -15.42 -5.74 -3.18
C TYR A 176 -16.41 -5.38 -4.30
N ASN A 177 -17.27 -4.39 -4.07
CA ASN A 177 -18.19 -3.92 -5.09
C ASN A 177 -17.45 -3.35 -6.31
N ALA A 178 -16.34 -2.65 -6.10
CA ALA A 178 -15.50 -2.17 -7.20
C ALA A 178 -14.84 -3.32 -7.98
N LEU A 179 -14.37 -4.36 -7.29
CA LEU A 179 -13.77 -5.54 -7.92
C LEU A 179 -14.79 -6.39 -8.68
N LYS A 180 -16.04 -6.45 -8.20
CA LYS A 180 -17.14 -7.17 -8.87
C LYS A 180 -17.56 -6.54 -10.20
N MET A 181 -17.25 -5.26 -10.41
CA MET A 181 -17.58 -4.51 -11.63
C MET A 181 -16.53 -4.66 -12.74
N ILE A 182 -15.42 -5.36 -12.49
CA ILE A 182 -14.37 -5.67 -13.46
C ILE A 182 -14.72 -6.97 -14.18
#